data_AF-A0A525CC59-F1
#
_entry.id   AF-A0A525CC59-F1
#
_cell.length_a   1.000
_cell.length_b   1.000
_cell.length_c   1.000
_cell.angle_alpha   90.00
_cell.angle_beta   90.00
_cell.angle_gamma   90.00
#
_symmetry.space_group_name_H-M   'P 1'
#
loop_
_entity.id
_entity.type
_entity.pdbx_description
1 polymer ?
#
loop_
_entity_poly.entity_id
_entity_poly.type
_entity_poly.pdbx_seq_one_letter_code
_entity_poly.pdbx_strand_id
1 'polypeptide(L)'
;MKNKTFSLVRIFAVIVIALSSSISFAVPFTLNVEAYVDGKSTLKIKGNSIWWHHYEYSAPGQWPHGPQDPPISTTINGYEWYPDWSGISNYWHRGNPCNVQAGHKCETPALVGHIPSLIDNDQIISFDFDGRTLVELEAPSAANQFTTSIIFNDNYGGADWYSFELVYDVSNIPEPTTGFLFVLAGLPLVLIYRKRMMNKK
;
A
#
# COMPACT_ATOMS: atom_id res chain seq x y z
N MET A 1 -19.63 -64.42 -12.33
CA MET A 1 -20.03 -63.20 -11.59
C MET A 1 -18.77 -62.54 -11.04
N LYS A 2 -18.37 -61.38 -11.57
CA LYS A 2 -17.14 -60.67 -11.16
C LYS A 2 -17.54 -59.34 -10.52
N ASN A 3 -17.19 -59.17 -9.24
CA ASN A 3 -17.55 -58.02 -8.43
C ASN A 3 -16.81 -56.75 -8.91
N LYS A 4 -17.59 -55.72 -9.30
CA LYS A 4 -17.11 -54.37 -9.55
C LYS A 4 -17.23 -53.55 -8.26
N THR A 5 -16.22 -53.63 -7.40
CA THR A 5 -16.04 -52.73 -6.25
C THR A 5 -14.76 -51.92 -6.44
N PHE A 6 -14.80 -51.00 -7.40
CA PHE A 6 -13.80 -49.94 -7.51
C PHE A 6 -14.56 -48.63 -7.75
N SER A 7 -14.10 -47.56 -7.08
CA SER A 7 -14.39 -46.16 -7.37
C SER A 7 -15.48 -45.47 -6.54
N LEU A 8 -15.28 -45.35 -5.24
CA LEU A 8 -15.86 -44.25 -4.45
C LEU A 8 -14.88 -43.67 -3.40
N VAL A 9 -13.90 -44.47 -2.95
CA VAL A 9 -12.92 -44.06 -1.93
C VAL A 9 -11.86 -43.05 -2.42
N ARG A 10 -11.72 -42.81 -3.73
CA ARG A 10 -10.69 -41.88 -4.27
C ARG A 10 -11.16 -40.44 -4.48
N ILE A 11 -12.46 -40.15 -4.37
CA ILE A 11 -12.99 -38.80 -4.59
C ILE A 11 -12.91 -37.95 -3.30
N PHE A 12 -12.90 -38.57 -2.12
CA PHE A 12 -12.86 -37.84 -0.85
C PHE A 12 -11.49 -37.27 -0.46
N ALA A 13 -10.38 -37.84 -0.96
CA ALA A 13 -9.03 -37.35 -0.62
C ALA A 13 -8.60 -36.11 -1.43
N VAL A 14 -9.32 -35.77 -2.51
CA VAL A 14 -9.01 -34.59 -3.36
C VAL A 14 -9.75 -33.34 -2.87
N ILE A 15 -10.81 -33.49 -2.07
CA ILE A 15 -11.64 -32.37 -1.61
C ILE A 15 -11.13 -31.76 -0.29
N VAL A 16 -10.35 -32.49 0.51
CA VAL A 16 -9.87 -32.00 1.83
C VAL A 16 -8.68 -31.02 1.74
N ILE A 17 -7.99 -30.95 0.60
CA ILE A 17 -6.86 -30.01 0.42
C ILE A 17 -7.33 -28.62 -0.09
N ALA A 18 -8.58 -28.51 -0.56
CA ALA A 18 -9.11 -27.27 -1.15
C ALA A 18 -9.74 -26.28 -0.15
N LEU A 19 -9.76 -26.60 1.15
CA LEU A 19 -10.35 -25.76 2.21
C LEU A 19 -9.30 -25.27 3.21
N SER A 20 -8.09 -25.03 2.72
CA SER A 20 -7.11 -24.21 3.45
C SER A 20 -7.50 -22.74 3.25
N SER A 21 -8.65 -22.33 3.80
CA SER A 21 -8.99 -20.92 3.91
C SER A 21 -7.95 -20.30 4.83
N SER A 22 -6.95 -19.63 4.25
CA SER A 22 -5.96 -18.87 5.00
C SER A 22 -6.72 -17.85 5.85
N ILE A 23 -6.79 -18.09 7.15
CA ILE A 23 -7.33 -17.12 8.09
C ILE A 23 -6.31 -15.99 8.12
N SER A 24 -6.63 -14.88 7.46
CA SER A 24 -5.87 -13.64 7.61
C SER A 24 -6.20 -13.08 8.98
N PHE A 25 -5.19 -12.93 9.82
CA PHE A 25 -5.37 -12.18 11.06
C PHE A 25 -4.88 -10.76 10.83
N ALA A 26 -5.69 -9.80 11.27
CA ALA A 26 -5.26 -8.42 11.41
C ALA A 26 -4.15 -8.36 12.47
N VAL A 27 -3.04 -7.74 12.11
CA VAL A 27 -1.94 -7.44 13.03
C VAL A 27 -1.77 -5.93 13.04
N PRO A 28 -1.67 -5.29 14.21
CA PRO A 28 -1.41 -3.86 14.26
C PRO A 28 -0.01 -3.55 13.72
N PHE A 29 0.07 -2.52 12.91
CA PHE A 29 1.31 -1.97 12.37
C PHE A 29 1.38 -0.47 12.67
N THR A 30 2.56 -0.01 13.09
CA THR A 30 2.83 1.41 13.32
C THR A 30 3.58 1.98 12.12
N LEU A 31 2.99 2.98 11.48
CA LEU A 31 3.60 3.77 10.43
C LEU A 31 4.04 5.12 11.00
N ASN A 32 5.34 5.40 10.86
CA ASN A 32 5.94 6.67 11.24
C ASN A 32 6.21 7.50 9.99
N VAL A 33 5.72 8.73 9.97
CA VAL A 33 5.94 9.65 8.84
C VAL A 33 6.42 10.99 9.35
N GLU A 34 7.36 11.58 8.63
CA GLU A 34 7.80 12.96 8.81
C GLU A 34 7.82 13.67 7.45
N ALA A 35 7.27 14.86 7.36
CA ALA A 35 7.19 15.63 6.13
C ALA A 35 7.31 17.13 6.40
N TYR A 36 8.00 17.82 5.49
CA TYR A 36 8.06 19.28 5.48
C TYR A 36 6.97 19.83 4.56
N VAL A 37 5.98 20.50 5.14
CA VAL A 37 4.73 20.89 4.47
C VAL A 37 4.55 22.40 4.57
N ASP A 38 4.16 23.02 3.45
CA ASP A 38 3.74 24.43 3.34
C ASP A 38 2.40 24.46 2.59
N GLY A 39 1.33 24.83 3.28
CA GLY A 39 -0.02 24.84 2.71
C GLY A 39 -0.85 23.58 2.94
N LYS A 40 -1.79 23.36 2.01
CA LYS A 40 -2.75 22.27 2.08
C LYS A 40 -2.35 21.11 1.20
N SER A 41 -2.19 19.93 1.80
CA SER A 41 -1.85 18.67 1.13
C SER A 41 -2.50 17.50 1.85
N THR A 42 -2.75 16.39 1.16
CA THR A 42 -3.23 15.14 1.74
C THR A 42 -2.27 14.02 1.41
N LEU A 43 -1.79 13.31 2.43
CA LEU A 43 -1.08 12.05 2.25
C LEU A 43 -2.12 10.93 2.26
N LYS A 44 -2.14 10.11 1.21
CA LYS A 44 -3.10 9.03 1.02
C LYS A 44 -2.41 7.68 1.13
N ILE A 45 -3.07 6.74 1.79
CA ILE A 45 -2.60 5.36 1.98
C ILE A 45 -3.69 4.40 1.55
N LYS A 46 -3.37 3.45 0.68
CA LYS A 46 -4.26 2.38 0.24
C LYS A 46 -3.48 1.12 -0.10
N GLY A 47 -3.90 -0.02 0.42
CA GLY A 47 -3.13 -1.25 0.32
C GLY A 47 -1.69 -1.02 0.80
N ASN A 48 -0.70 -1.35 -0.02
CA ASN A 48 0.72 -1.12 0.26
C ASN A 48 1.29 0.14 -0.43
N SER A 49 0.41 1.07 -0.80
CA SER A 49 0.74 2.26 -1.59
C SER A 49 0.51 3.53 -0.77
N ILE A 50 1.42 4.49 -0.91
CA ILE A 50 1.34 5.81 -0.29
C ILE A 50 1.69 6.91 -1.30
N TRP A 51 0.90 7.98 -1.35
CA TRP A 51 1.11 9.08 -2.30
C TRP A 51 0.59 10.41 -1.76
N TRP A 52 1.13 11.51 -2.28
CA TRP A 52 0.64 12.84 -1.96
C TRP A 52 -0.44 13.27 -2.94
N HIS A 53 -1.41 14.05 -2.44
CA HIS A 53 -2.28 14.92 -3.20
C HIS A 53 -2.08 16.35 -2.70
N HIS A 54 -1.83 17.32 -3.59
CA HIS A 54 -1.54 18.70 -3.20
C HIS A 54 -2.68 19.66 -3.58
N TYR A 55 -2.91 20.69 -2.77
CA TYR A 55 -4.00 21.65 -2.98
C TYR A 55 -3.56 23.11 -3.01
N GLU A 56 -2.67 23.55 -2.11
CA GLU A 56 -2.35 24.97 -1.92
C GLU A 56 -0.90 25.20 -1.50
N TYR A 57 -0.33 26.34 -1.93
CA TYR A 57 1.05 26.77 -1.69
C TYR A 57 2.11 25.88 -2.35
N SER A 58 2.94 25.19 -1.56
CA SER A 58 4.09 24.44 -2.06
C SER A 58 3.91 22.95 -1.81
N ALA A 59 4.08 22.15 -2.85
CA ALA A 59 3.93 20.71 -2.71
C ALA A 59 4.98 20.12 -1.75
N PRO A 60 4.66 19.05 -1.01
CA PRO A 60 5.62 18.40 -0.12
C PRO A 60 6.94 18.05 -0.84
N GLY A 61 8.05 18.39 -0.19
CA GLY A 61 9.40 18.27 -0.74
C GLY A 61 9.79 19.37 -1.74
N GLN A 62 8.99 20.45 -1.86
CA GLN A 62 9.27 21.58 -2.75
C GLN A 62 9.63 22.90 -2.04
N TRP A 63 9.47 22.99 -0.72
CA TRP A 63 9.73 24.21 0.04
C TRP A 63 11.10 24.20 0.73
N PRO A 64 11.87 25.31 0.77
CA PRO A 64 11.85 26.47 -0.12
C PRO A 64 12.99 26.29 -1.14
N HIS A 65 12.72 25.74 -2.32
CA HIS A 65 13.80 25.59 -3.30
C HIS A 65 13.96 26.87 -4.12
N GLY A 66 14.99 27.65 -3.80
CA GLY A 66 15.71 28.31 -4.87
C GLY A 66 16.26 27.24 -5.83
N PRO A 67 16.63 27.58 -7.07
CA PRO A 67 17.12 26.61 -8.06
C PRO A 67 18.39 25.84 -7.64
N GLN A 68 18.99 26.13 -6.48
CA GLN A 68 20.17 25.46 -5.95
C GLN A 68 19.90 24.56 -4.73
N ASP A 69 18.71 24.61 -4.13
CA ASP A 69 18.45 23.85 -2.91
C ASP A 69 18.00 22.41 -3.25
N PRO A 70 18.53 21.38 -2.59
CA PRO A 70 18.12 20.00 -2.82
C PRO A 70 16.68 19.77 -2.31
N PRO A 71 15.89 18.88 -2.95
CA PRO A 71 14.53 18.56 -2.50
C PRO A 71 14.53 18.01 -1.07
N ILE A 72 13.47 18.28 -0.32
CA ILE A 72 13.28 17.74 1.04
C ILE A 72 12.47 16.44 0.97
N SER A 73 12.93 15.40 1.67
CA SER A 73 12.25 14.11 1.70
C SER A 73 11.02 14.12 2.62
N THR A 74 10.04 13.29 2.28
CA THR A 74 9.11 12.70 3.25
C THR A 74 9.76 11.42 3.78
N THR A 75 9.92 11.29 5.09
CA THR A 75 10.45 10.09 5.72
C THR A 75 9.31 9.13 6.05
N ILE A 76 9.41 7.86 5.64
CA ILE A 76 8.41 6.81 5.89
C ILE A 76 9.10 5.64 6.57
N ASN A 77 8.84 5.41 7.85
CA ASN A 77 9.53 4.39 8.67
C ASN A 77 11.06 4.48 8.56
N GLY A 78 11.61 5.70 8.48
CA GLY A 78 13.04 5.95 8.28
C GLY A 78 13.53 5.86 6.83
N TYR A 79 12.68 5.50 5.87
CA TYR A 79 12.99 5.55 4.44
C TYR A 79 12.74 6.95 3.88
N GLU A 80 13.77 7.57 3.30
CA GLU A 80 13.66 8.87 2.63
C GLU A 80 13.00 8.71 1.26
N TRP A 81 11.79 9.24 1.13
CA TRP A 81 11.05 9.32 -0.12
C TRP A 81 11.01 10.76 -0.62
N TYR A 82 11.49 10.98 -1.84
CA TYR A 82 11.41 12.27 -2.54
C TYR A 82 10.20 12.23 -3.48
N PRO A 83 9.09 12.91 -3.17
CA PRO A 83 7.89 12.80 -3.99
C PRO A 83 8.12 13.39 -5.38
N ASP A 84 7.82 12.60 -6.42
CA ASP A 84 8.01 13.00 -7.81
C ASP A 84 6.83 13.83 -8.31
N TRP A 85 7.10 15.10 -8.58
CA TRP A 85 6.17 16.07 -9.11
C TRP A 85 6.48 16.47 -10.57
N SER A 86 7.43 15.80 -11.23
CA SER A 86 7.91 16.14 -12.58
C SER A 86 6.85 16.02 -13.69
N GLY A 87 5.74 15.33 -13.40
CA GLY A 87 4.55 15.27 -14.27
C GLY A 87 3.69 16.55 -14.28
N ILE A 88 4.06 17.58 -13.52
CA ILE A 88 3.32 18.85 -13.41
C ILE A 88 4.11 19.94 -14.14
N SER A 89 3.59 20.38 -15.29
CA SER A 89 4.22 21.40 -16.12
C SER A 89 4.14 22.79 -15.48
N ASN A 90 5.26 23.46 -15.19
CA ASN A 90 5.42 24.82 -14.64
C ASN A 90 5.94 24.96 -13.19
N TYR A 91 6.57 23.90 -12.69
CA TYR A 91 7.25 23.69 -11.38
C TYR A 91 8.08 24.83 -10.75
N TRP A 92 8.31 25.95 -11.44
CA TRP A 92 9.28 26.98 -11.03
C TRP A 92 8.71 28.20 -10.30
N HIS A 93 7.44 28.18 -9.87
CA HIS A 93 6.86 29.34 -9.20
C HIS A 93 6.23 28.94 -7.88
N ARG A 94 6.60 29.68 -6.83
CA ARG A 94 5.95 29.78 -5.51
C ARG A 94 4.45 30.03 -5.66
N GLY A 95 3.72 29.00 -6.05
CA GLY A 95 2.37 29.09 -6.55
C GLY A 95 1.86 27.69 -6.77
N ASN A 96 0.60 27.51 -6.39
CA ASN A 96 -0.11 26.25 -6.46
C ASN A 96 0.14 25.53 -7.80
N PRO A 97 0.96 24.46 -7.86
CA PRO A 97 1.22 23.73 -9.10
C PRO A 97 -0.06 23.04 -9.62
N CYS A 98 -1.05 22.91 -8.73
CA CYS A 98 -2.40 22.43 -8.96
C CYS A 98 -3.37 23.51 -9.42
N ASN A 99 -3.01 24.28 -10.46
CA ASN A 99 -4.04 25.01 -11.19
C ASN A 99 -4.85 24.03 -12.06
N VAL A 100 -5.94 23.51 -11.50
CA VAL A 100 -6.91 22.62 -12.16
C VAL A 100 -7.42 23.14 -13.51
N GLN A 101 -7.33 24.44 -13.78
CA GLN A 101 -7.71 25.02 -15.08
C GLN A 101 -6.75 24.61 -16.22
N ALA A 102 -5.55 24.14 -15.91
CA ALA A 102 -4.52 23.74 -16.90
C ALA A 102 -4.40 22.22 -17.10
N GLY A 103 -5.24 21.39 -16.47
CA GLY A 103 -5.19 19.93 -16.62
C GLY A 103 -4.00 19.26 -15.91
N HIS A 104 -3.42 19.94 -14.92
CA HIS A 104 -2.27 19.43 -14.16
C HIS A 104 -2.69 18.32 -13.19
N LYS A 105 -1.83 17.30 -13.05
CA LYS A 105 -1.99 16.28 -12.01
C LYS A 105 -1.66 16.89 -10.65
N CYS A 106 -2.43 16.52 -9.63
CA CYS A 106 -2.22 16.97 -8.26
C CYS A 106 -1.69 15.90 -7.33
N GLU A 107 -1.25 14.79 -7.91
CA GLU A 107 -0.85 13.61 -7.18
C GLU A 107 0.52 13.15 -7.64
N THR A 108 1.32 12.67 -6.70
CA THR A 108 2.58 11.99 -7.01
C THR A 108 2.29 10.58 -7.52
N PRO A 109 3.21 9.96 -8.27
CA PRO A 109 3.26 8.51 -8.33
C PRO A 109 3.26 7.91 -6.91
N ALA A 110 2.58 6.78 -6.73
CA ALA A 110 2.57 6.10 -5.45
C ALA A 110 3.91 5.42 -5.17
N LEU A 111 4.39 5.58 -3.94
CA LEU A 111 5.44 4.74 -3.39
C LEU A 111 4.80 3.40 -2.97
N VAL A 112 5.29 2.29 -3.54
CA VAL A 112 4.73 0.95 -3.36
C VAL A 112 5.73 0.05 -2.66
N GLY A 113 5.27 -0.75 -1.69
CA GLY A 113 6.08 -1.81 -1.06
C GLY A 113 6.99 -1.35 0.10
N HIS A 114 6.88 -0.09 0.52
CA HIS A 114 7.59 0.45 1.68
C HIS A 114 6.74 0.47 2.97
N ILE A 115 5.47 0.10 2.86
CA ILE A 115 4.55 -0.13 3.97
C ILE A 115 3.83 -1.47 3.76
N PRO A 116 3.47 -2.21 4.82
CA PRO A 116 2.63 -3.39 4.67
C PRO A 116 1.24 -2.99 4.16
N SER A 117 0.56 -3.94 3.51
CA SER A 117 -0.76 -3.66 2.95
C SER A 117 -1.77 -3.41 4.06
N LEU A 118 -2.38 -2.23 4.04
CA LEU A 118 -3.64 -1.96 4.71
C LEU A 118 -4.67 -3.01 4.26
N ILE A 119 -5.46 -3.53 5.19
CA ILE A 119 -6.55 -4.46 4.86
C ILE A 119 -7.71 -3.65 4.25
N ASP A 120 -8.34 -4.18 3.20
CA ASP A 120 -9.53 -3.60 2.58
C ASP A 120 -10.79 -3.82 3.43
N ASN A 121 -10.81 -3.24 4.64
CA ASN A 121 -11.96 -3.22 5.55
C ASN A 121 -12.07 -1.85 6.26
N ASP A 122 -13.23 -1.61 6.88
CA ASP A 122 -13.39 -0.46 7.76
C ASP A 122 -12.50 -0.66 9.00
N GLN A 123 -11.68 0.34 9.33
CA GLN A 123 -10.77 0.27 10.48
C GLN A 123 -10.90 1.49 11.40
N ILE A 124 -10.63 1.27 12.68
CA ILE A 124 -10.32 2.34 13.62
C ILE A 124 -8.81 2.47 13.66
N ILE A 125 -8.32 3.69 13.46
CA ILE A 125 -6.89 4.01 13.45
C ILE A 125 -6.54 4.83 14.68
N SER A 126 -5.39 4.54 15.27
CA SER A 126 -4.78 5.41 16.29
C SER A 126 -3.84 6.37 15.58
N PHE A 127 -3.87 7.64 15.97
CA PHE A 127 -3.12 8.71 15.33
C PHE A 127 -2.56 9.63 16.40
N ASP A 128 -1.23 9.65 16.50
CA ASP A 128 -0.49 10.60 17.31
C ASP A 128 0.27 11.54 16.38
N PHE A 129 0.20 12.85 16.62
CA PHE A 129 0.61 13.86 15.66
C PHE A 129 1.32 15.02 16.35
N ASP A 130 2.41 15.46 15.73
CA ASP A 130 3.16 16.65 16.09
C ASP A 130 3.35 17.57 14.88
N GLY A 131 3.06 18.86 15.06
CA GLY A 131 3.13 19.87 14.02
C GLY A 131 2.35 21.13 14.40
N ARG A 132 2.43 22.15 13.56
CA ARG A 132 1.87 23.48 13.90
C ARG A 132 0.35 23.56 13.87
N THR A 133 -0.29 22.80 13.00
CA THR A 133 -1.72 22.95 12.69
C THR A 133 -2.47 21.65 12.83
N LEU A 134 -3.79 21.77 13.02
CA LEU A 134 -4.67 20.62 13.06
C LEU A 134 -4.56 19.82 11.76
N VAL A 135 -4.30 18.53 11.91
CA VAL A 135 -4.43 17.55 10.84
C VAL A 135 -5.79 16.87 10.96
N GLU A 136 -6.51 16.78 9.86
CA GLU A 136 -7.72 15.97 9.77
C GLU A 136 -7.33 14.56 9.31
N LEU A 137 -7.99 13.56 9.88
CA LEU A 137 -7.75 12.16 9.59
C LEU A 137 -9.03 11.50 9.11
N GLU A 138 -8.99 10.94 7.90
CA GLU A 138 -10.06 10.10 7.38
C GLU A 138 -9.61 8.63 7.43
N ALA A 139 -10.29 7.85 8.27
CA ALA A 139 -10.03 6.42 8.42
C ALA A 139 -10.47 5.64 7.16
N PRO A 140 -9.87 4.47 6.87
CA PRO A 140 -10.26 3.68 5.72
C PRO A 140 -11.67 3.13 5.93
N SER A 141 -12.50 3.28 4.91
CA SER A 141 -13.88 2.81 4.91
C SER A 141 -14.35 2.40 3.53
N ALA A 142 -15.42 1.62 3.45
CA ALA A 142 -16.06 1.29 2.18
C ALA A 142 -16.45 2.55 1.37
N ALA A 143 -16.78 3.66 2.04
CA ALA A 143 -17.16 4.91 1.41
C ALA A 143 -16.00 5.59 0.66
N ASN A 144 -14.77 5.45 1.16
CA ASN A 144 -13.55 5.99 0.53
C ASN A 144 -12.67 4.92 -0.13
N GLN A 145 -13.27 3.76 -0.42
CA GLN A 145 -12.60 2.62 -1.05
C GLN A 145 -11.37 2.14 -0.24
N PHE A 146 -11.50 2.14 1.08
CA PHE A 146 -10.50 1.74 2.05
C PHE A 146 -9.20 2.55 1.94
N THR A 147 -9.34 3.86 1.74
CA THR A 147 -8.21 4.79 1.68
C THR A 147 -8.12 5.54 3.00
N THR A 148 -6.94 5.55 3.62
CA THR A 148 -6.67 6.47 4.74
C THR A 148 -6.15 7.79 4.19
N SER A 149 -6.69 8.92 4.64
CA SER A 149 -6.26 10.26 4.22
C SER A 149 -5.81 11.08 5.44
N ILE A 150 -4.58 11.58 5.40
CA ILE A 150 -4.02 12.49 6.39
C ILE A 150 -3.97 13.87 5.74
N ILE A 151 -4.80 14.79 6.19
CA ILE A 151 -5.00 16.11 5.58
C ILE A 151 -4.24 17.16 6.38
N PHE A 152 -3.19 17.68 5.78
CA PHE A 152 -2.39 18.79 6.29
C PHE A 152 -3.01 20.10 5.84
N ASN A 153 -3.16 21.04 6.77
CA ASN A 153 -3.65 22.39 6.50
C ASN A 153 -2.74 23.40 7.18
N ASP A 154 -1.57 23.63 6.61
CA ASP A 154 -0.61 24.60 7.09
C ASP A 154 -0.88 25.98 6.48
N ASN A 155 -1.68 26.78 7.18
CA ASN A 155 -2.05 28.12 6.74
C ASN A 155 -1.14 29.22 7.31
N TYR A 156 0.00 28.85 7.90
CA TYR A 156 0.98 29.79 8.42
C TYR A 156 1.98 30.19 7.32
N GLY A 157 2.73 31.26 7.56
CA GLY A 157 3.74 31.71 6.61
C GLY A 157 4.93 30.74 6.53
N GLY A 158 5.08 30.08 5.39
CA GLY A 158 6.17 29.15 5.06
C GLY A 158 5.98 27.75 5.63
N ALA A 159 6.88 26.80 5.32
CA ALA A 159 6.74 25.42 5.79
C ALA A 159 7.18 25.19 7.25
N ASP A 160 6.73 24.07 7.80
CA ASP A 160 7.29 23.44 8.99
C ASP A 160 7.33 21.92 8.88
N TRP A 161 7.99 21.29 9.84
CA TRP A 161 8.00 19.84 9.99
C TRP A 161 6.72 19.37 10.67
N TYR A 162 6.17 18.31 10.09
CA TYR A 162 5.01 17.59 10.59
C TYR A 162 5.42 16.14 10.74
N SER A 163 5.11 15.53 11.87
CA SER A 163 5.35 14.12 12.13
C SER A 163 4.13 13.44 12.72
N PHE A 164 3.95 12.16 12.43
CA PHE A 164 2.88 11.38 13.04
C PHE A 164 3.23 9.90 13.14
N GLU A 165 2.61 9.26 14.12
CA GLU A 165 2.50 7.81 14.24
C GLU A 165 1.06 7.39 13.93
N LEU A 166 0.89 6.47 12.97
CA LEU A 166 -0.40 5.90 12.60
C LEU A 166 -0.39 4.41 12.90
N VAL A 167 -1.29 3.94 13.77
CA VAL A 167 -1.48 2.51 14.05
C VAL A 167 -2.73 2.01 13.35
N TYR A 168 -2.56 1.00 12.49
CA TYR A 168 -3.64 0.39 11.69
C TYR A 168 -3.42 -1.12 11.52
N ASP A 169 -4.47 -1.82 11.09
CA ASP A 169 -4.43 -3.27 10.90
C ASP A 169 -3.96 -3.65 9.49
N VAL A 170 -2.97 -4.54 9.42
CA VAL A 170 -2.39 -5.06 8.18
C VAL A 170 -2.68 -6.54 7.98
N SER A 171 -2.72 -6.99 6.72
CA SER A 171 -2.85 -8.41 6.41
C SER A 171 -1.55 -9.14 6.72
N ASN A 172 -1.61 -10.19 7.55
CA ASN A 172 -0.43 -11.00 7.87
C ASN A 172 -0.16 -12.11 6.86
N ILE A 173 -0.85 -12.13 5.72
CA ILE A 173 -0.67 -13.17 4.70
C ILE A 173 0.67 -12.90 4.02
N PRO A 174 1.70 -13.76 4.15
CA PRO A 174 2.83 -13.69 3.25
C PRO A 174 2.27 -13.88 1.83
N GLU A 175 2.44 -12.87 0.97
CA GLU A 175 2.18 -12.98 -0.47
C GLU A 175 2.64 -14.36 -0.93
N PRO A 176 1.75 -15.23 -1.47
CA PRO A 176 2.14 -16.57 -1.85
C PRO A 176 3.18 -16.42 -2.96
N THR A 177 4.46 -16.52 -2.58
CA THR A 177 5.55 -16.55 -3.55
C THR A 177 5.21 -17.64 -4.55
N THR A 178 5.16 -17.26 -5.83
CA THR A 178 4.62 -18.04 -6.95
C THR A 178 5.19 -19.47 -7.01
N GLY A 179 6.33 -19.73 -6.38
CA GLY A 179 6.95 -21.04 -6.23
C GLY A 179 6.18 -22.07 -5.40
N PHE A 180 5.32 -21.68 -4.45
CA PHE A 180 4.67 -22.65 -3.55
C PHE A 180 3.56 -23.47 -4.23
N LEU A 181 2.89 -22.91 -5.25
CA LEU A 181 1.82 -23.61 -5.98
C LEU A 181 2.35 -24.67 -6.95
N PHE A 182 3.58 -24.54 -7.47
CA PHE A 182 4.16 -25.50 -8.42
C PHE A 182 4.67 -26.79 -7.75
N VAL A 183 5.11 -26.73 -6.49
CA VAL A 183 5.65 -27.92 -5.79
C VAL A 183 4.54 -28.94 -5.48
N LEU A 184 3.34 -28.50 -5.15
CA LEU A 184 2.22 -29.40 -4.83
C LEU A 184 1.54 -30.00 -6.06
N ALA A 185 1.49 -29.28 -7.19
CA ALA A 185 0.89 -29.80 -8.43
C ALA A 185 1.81 -30.78 -9.20
N GLY A 186 3.14 -30.66 -9.06
CA GLY A 186 4.11 -31.48 -9.81
C GLY A 186 4.34 -32.90 -9.27
N LEU A 187 4.26 -33.09 -7.95
CA LEU A 187 4.52 -34.38 -7.29
C LEU A 187 3.56 -35.53 -7.71
N PRO A 188 2.23 -35.32 -7.82
CA PRO A 188 1.34 -36.40 -8.26
C PRO A 188 1.55 -36.81 -9.73
N LEU A 189 1.94 -35.88 -10.61
CA LEU A 189 2.21 -36.19 -12.02
C LEU A 189 3.45 -37.06 -12.21
N VAL A 190 4.53 -36.81 -11.47
CA VAL A 190 5.76 -37.62 -11.51
C VAL A 190 5.51 -39.06 -11.04
N LEU A 191 4.67 -39.24 -10.02
CA LEU A 191 4.32 -40.56 -9.50
C LEU A 191 3.39 -41.35 -10.45
N ILE A 192 2.43 -40.67 -11.10
CA ILE A 192 1.57 -41.29 -12.13
C ILE A 192 2.40 -41.70 -13.35
N TYR A 193 3.35 -40.85 -13.77
CA TYR A 193 4.22 -41.14 -14.90
C TYR A 193 5.14 -42.35 -14.62
N ARG A 194 5.77 -42.42 -13.45
CA ARG A 194 6.60 -43.56 -13.03
C ARG A 194 5.82 -44.87 -12.99
N LYS A 195 4.59 -44.85 -12.47
CA LYS A 195 3.75 -46.07 -12.40
C LYS A 195 3.35 -46.59 -13.78
N ARG A 196 3.13 -45.70 -14.76
CA ARG A 196 2.77 -46.08 -16.14
C ARG A 196 3.94 -46.69 -16.91
N MET A 197 5.18 -46.29 -16.59
CA MET A 197 6.40 -46.84 -17.18
C MET A 197 6.74 -48.25 -16.68
N MET A 198 6.42 -48.59 -15.43
CA MET A 198 6.73 -49.91 -14.85
C MET A 198 5.79 -51.03 -15.30
N ASN A 199 4.60 -50.72 -15.83
CA ASN A 199 3.61 -51.70 -16.29
C ASN A 199 3.70 -52.05 -17.79
N LYS A 200 4.76 -51.62 -18.49
CA LYS A 200 4.99 -51.91 -19.92
C LYS A 200 6.03 -53.02 -20.18
N LYS A 201 6.34 -53.84 -19.18
CA LYS A 201 7.11 -55.08 -19.32
C LYS A 201 6.20 -56.26 -19.01
#